data_AF-A0A1F3WVM0-F1
#
_entry.id   AF-A0A1F3WVM0-F1
#
_cell.length_a   1.000
_cell.length_b   1.000
_cell.length_c   1.000
_cell.angle_alpha   90.00
_cell.angle_beta   90.00
_cell.angle_gamma   90.00
#
_symmetry.space_group_name_H-M   'P 1'
#
loop_
_entity.id
_entity.type
_entity.pdbx_description
1 polymer ?
#
loop_
_entity_poly.entity_id
_entity_poly.type
_entity_poly.pdbx_seq_one_letter_code
_entity_poly.pdbx_strand_id
1 'polypeptide(L)'
;MGAAHRLLESIRKGERVDLGNNHYYALTLSGASGRVMVRDWMEGRFKDLVSNIEAWFSDLAIVARDGKGQAHDPKFMAVCGALVRELKDLPAPTAATLWKTAIQRLPIPQPIMAQALARFRTDLVDKDQPPFNHARMGLIKAYFIRLNQGGNTTMTAYLNPDHPSPAYHCGRLLAILANLQRAALGDVGAGVVQRYYAAASQTPGLIIGRLVSNARNHLGKLEGGLAYWYENQIADVMGRLGDGAPRILDLNGQGLFALGYYQQLAALREGKKTNETTQGETK
;
A
#
# COMPACT_ATOMS: atom_id res chain seq x y z
N MET A 1 18.07 8.47 1.44
CA MET A 1 18.66 7.27 2.09
C MET A 1 18.78 7.49 3.59
N GLY A 2 18.20 6.59 4.39
CA GLY A 2 18.08 6.74 5.85
C GLY A 2 19.38 6.50 6.63
N ALA A 3 19.37 6.84 7.92
CA ALA A 3 20.52 6.66 8.81
C ALA A 3 20.95 5.18 8.95
N ALA A 4 20.00 4.25 8.95
CA ALA A 4 20.28 2.81 9.01
C ALA A 4 21.06 2.31 7.78
N HIS A 5 20.68 2.75 6.57
CA HIS A 5 21.40 2.39 5.33
C HIS A 5 22.85 2.89 5.35
N ARG A 6 23.07 4.16 5.73
CA ARG A 6 24.44 4.70 5.86
C ARG A 6 25.28 3.93 6.87
N LEU A 7 24.66 3.56 8.00
CA LEU A 7 25.34 2.78 9.03
C LEU A 7 25.71 1.38 8.52
N LEU A 8 24.80 0.70 7.81
CA LEU A 8 25.07 -0.62 7.25
C LEU A 8 26.19 -0.58 6.20
N GLU A 9 26.16 0.42 5.31
CA GLU A 9 27.21 0.60 4.31
C GLU A 9 28.57 0.85 4.96
N SER A 10 28.63 1.65 6.03
CA SER A 10 29.90 1.86 6.76
C SER A 10 30.42 0.57 7.42
N ILE A 11 29.53 -0.31 7.89
CA ILE A 11 29.91 -1.63 8.42
C ILE A 11 30.42 -2.53 7.28
N ARG A 12 29.73 -2.55 6.12
CA ARG A 12 30.11 -3.38 4.96
C ARG A 12 31.43 -2.96 4.33
N LYS A 13 31.69 -1.65 4.26
CA LYS A 13 32.93 -1.07 3.73
C LYS A 13 34.11 -1.17 4.69
N GLY A 14 33.90 -1.66 5.92
CA GLY A 14 34.93 -1.73 6.94
C GLY A 14 35.30 -0.37 7.56
N GLU A 15 34.49 0.66 7.35
CA GLU A 15 34.68 1.99 7.97
C GLU A 15 34.24 1.98 9.45
N ARG A 16 33.36 1.04 9.83
CA ARG A 16 32.87 0.82 11.21
C ARG A 16 32.98 -0.65 11.64
N VAL A 17 34.19 -1.21 11.57
CA VAL A 17 34.47 -2.59 12.04
C VAL A 17 34.13 -2.77 13.52
N ASP A 18 34.28 -1.70 14.31
CA ASP A 18 33.90 -1.62 15.72
C ASP A 18 32.44 -2.03 15.96
N LEU A 19 31.53 -1.70 15.03
CA LEU A 19 30.12 -2.05 15.14
C LEU A 19 29.80 -3.42 14.50
N GLY A 20 30.66 -3.93 13.63
CA GLY A 20 30.44 -5.19 12.90
C GLY A 20 30.42 -6.42 13.80
N ASN A 21 31.19 -6.41 14.90
CA ASN A 21 31.29 -7.52 15.86
C ASN A 21 30.46 -7.31 17.14
N ASN A 22 29.74 -6.18 17.24
CA ASN A 22 28.97 -5.88 18.43
C ASN A 22 27.70 -6.73 18.52
N HIS A 23 27.29 -6.99 19.76
CA HIS A 23 25.97 -7.54 20.07
C HIS A 23 25.05 -6.42 20.54
N TYR A 24 23.77 -6.51 20.19
CA TYR A 24 22.74 -5.67 20.77
C TYR A 24 21.98 -6.46 21.83
N TYR A 25 21.48 -5.72 22.82
CA TYR A 25 20.56 -6.21 23.83
C TYR A 25 19.40 -5.22 23.91
N ALA A 26 18.17 -5.69 23.80
CA ALA A 26 16.97 -4.87 23.81
C ALA A 26 15.90 -5.51 24.70
N LEU A 27 15.28 -4.68 25.54
CA LEU A 27 14.26 -5.09 26.51
C LEU A 27 13.01 -4.27 26.27
N THR A 28 11.87 -4.93 26.07
CA THR A 28 10.57 -4.26 26.03
C THR A 28 9.95 -4.30 27.42
N LEU A 29 9.62 -3.13 27.96
CA LEU A 29 9.10 -2.97 29.32
C LEU A 29 7.69 -2.38 29.31
N SER A 30 6.88 -2.73 30.31
CA SER A 30 5.63 -2.02 30.60
C SER A 30 5.41 -1.85 32.10
N GLY A 31 4.73 -0.78 32.50
CA GLY A 31 4.28 -0.61 33.88
C GLY A 31 3.02 -1.42 34.20
N ALA A 32 2.93 -1.95 35.42
CA ALA A 32 1.73 -2.54 35.99
C ALA A 32 1.68 -2.22 37.50
N SER A 33 0.90 -1.20 37.89
CA SER A 33 0.66 -0.81 39.30
C SER A 33 1.94 -0.74 40.16
N GLY A 34 2.93 0.05 39.71
CA GLY A 34 4.21 0.22 40.43
C GLY A 34 5.26 -0.87 40.15
N ARG A 35 4.93 -1.91 39.37
CA ARG A 35 5.87 -2.94 38.92
C ARG A 35 6.29 -2.71 37.47
N VAL A 36 7.54 -3.06 37.16
CA VAL A 36 8.05 -3.12 35.79
C VAL A 36 7.93 -4.56 35.30
N MET A 37 7.16 -4.76 34.25
CA MET A 37 7.00 -6.05 33.59
C MET A 37 7.92 -6.13 32.38
N VAL A 38 8.78 -7.14 32.33
CA VAL A 38 9.51 -7.50 31.13
C VAL A 38 8.54 -8.18 30.15
N ARG A 39 8.36 -7.57 28.98
CA ARG A 39 7.47 -8.07 27.92
C ARG A 39 8.22 -8.85 26.85
N ASP A 40 9.46 -8.46 26.57
CA ASP A 40 10.31 -9.14 25.60
C ASP A 40 11.79 -8.88 25.92
N TRP A 41 12.64 -9.85 25.61
CA TRP A 41 14.09 -9.74 25.65
C TRP A 41 14.65 -10.19 24.30
N MET A 42 15.55 -9.40 23.74
CA MET A 42 16.05 -9.61 22.38
C MET A 42 17.53 -9.32 22.36
N GLU A 43 18.29 -10.22 21.75
CA GLU A 43 19.73 -10.06 21.56
C GLU A 43 20.15 -10.61 20.20
N GLY A 44 21.33 -10.24 19.76
CA GLY A 44 21.91 -10.74 18.52
C GLY A 44 23.02 -9.83 18.01
N ARG A 45 23.50 -10.09 16.80
CA ARG A 45 24.54 -9.27 16.20
C ARG A 45 23.96 -7.93 15.76
N PHE A 46 24.68 -6.85 16.06
CA PHE A 46 24.26 -5.49 15.72
C PHE A 46 24.09 -5.31 14.20
N LYS A 47 24.95 -5.95 13.39
CA LYS A 47 24.83 -5.96 11.93
C LYS A 47 23.50 -6.52 11.44
N ASP A 48 22.97 -7.55 12.08
CA ASP A 48 21.68 -8.16 11.71
C ASP A 48 20.53 -7.21 12.07
N LEU A 49 20.61 -6.54 13.23
CA LEU A 49 19.64 -5.52 13.64
C LEU A 49 19.55 -4.38 12.61
N VAL A 50 20.70 -3.81 12.21
CA VAL A 50 20.72 -2.72 11.21
C VAL A 50 20.18 -3.20 9.86
N SER A 51 20.53 -4.40 9.44
CA SER A 51 20.01 -5.01 8.19
C SER A 51 18.49 -5.22 8.24
N ASN A 52 17.95 -5.65 9.38
CA ASN A 52 16.51 -5.83 9.56
C ASN A 52 15.75 -4.50 9.59
N ILE A 53 16.34 -3.46 10.19
CA ILE A 53 15.77 -2.10 10.19
C ILE A 53 15.76 -1.52 8.77
N GLU A 54 16.84 -1.68 8.01
CA GLU A 54 16.87 -1.26 6.61
C GLU A 54 15.80 -2.00 5.79
N ALA A 55 15.71 -3.33 5.95
CA ALA A 55 14.69 -4.14 5.31
C ALA A 55 13.28 -3.64 5.66
N TRP A 56 12.99 -3.30 6.91
CA TRP A 56 11.71 -2.72 7.31
C TRP A 56 11.32 -1.48 6.51
N PHE A 57 12.25 -0.53 6.31
CA PHE A 57 11.95 0.67 5.50
C PHE A 57 11.79 0.33 4.00
N SER A 58 12.65 -0.54 3.46
CA SER A 58 12.53 -1.01 2.07
C SER A 58 11.20 -1.76 1.82
N ASP A 59 10.80 -2.60 2.76
CA ASP A 59 9.55 -3.35 2.72
C ASP A 59 8.34 -2.41 2.75
N LEU A 60 8.42 -1.28 3.47
CA LEU A 60 7.35 -0.27 3.55
C LEU A 60 7.33 0.73 2.39
N ALA A 61 8.40 0.82 1.60
CA ALA A 61 8.52 1.77 0.49
C ALA A 61 7.34 1.67 -0.48
N ILE A 62 6.65 2.77 -0.75
CA ILE A 62 5.48 2.79 -1.63
C ILE A 62 5.46 4.09 -2.44
N VAL A 63 4.90 4.07 -3.65
CA VAL A 63 4.67 5.27 -4.45
C VAL A 63 3.88 6.33 -3.67
N ALA A 64 4.21 7.60 -3.88
CA ALA A 64 3.46 8.72 -3.33
C ALA A 64 2.04 8.78 -3.93
N ARG A 65 1.09 9.36 -3.18
CA ARG A 65 -0.33 9.34 -3.56
C ARG A 65 -0.65 10.19 -4.77
N ASP A 66 0.19 11.16 -5.07
CA ASP A 66 0.15 12.02 -6.24
C ASP A 66 0.93 11.42 -7.43
N GLY A 67 1.57 10.26 -7.24
CA GLY A 67 2.41 9.60 -8.24
C GLY A 67 3.81 10.17 -8.35
N LYS A 68 4.18 11.22 -7.60
CA LYS A 68 5.46 11.93 -7.74
C LYS A 68 6.59 11.21 -7.00
N GLY A 69 6.94 10.02 -7.49
CA GLY A 69 8.02 9.22 -6.93
C GLY A 69 7.61 8.46 -5.66
N GLN A 70 8.60 8.14 -4.83
CA GLN A 70 8.39 7.34 -3.62
C GLN A 70 7.89 8.21 -2.47
N ALA A 71 6.93 7.70 -1.69
CA ALA A 71 6.52 8.31 -0.43
C ALA A 71 7.70 8.33 0.57
N HIS A 72 7.67 9.31 1.48
CA HIS A 72 8.64 9.40 2.56
C HIS A 72 8.51 8.20 3.50
N ASP A 73 9.66 7.74 4.02
CA ASP A 73 9.71 6.67 5.00
C ASP A 73 8.85 7.03 6.23
N PRO A 74 7.91 6.15 6.64
CA PRO A 74 7.05 6.44 7.77
C PRO A 74 7.81 6.30 9.09
N LYS A 75 7.52 7.20 10.05
CA LYS A 75 7.91 6.98 11.45
C LYS A 75 7.23 5.70 11.97
N PHE A 76 7.88 4.99 12.88
CA PHE A 76 7.33 3.76 13.46
C PHE A 76 5.91 3.93 14.01
N MET A 77 5.67 4.98 14.81
CA MET A 77 4.34 5.26 15.36
C MET A 77 3.30 5.64 14.29
N ALA A 78 3.71 6.12 13.12
CA ALA A 78 2.80 6.35 12.00
C ALA A 78 2.33 5.03 11.37
N VAL A 79 3.18 3.98 11.37
CA VAL A 79 2.79 2.63 10.96
C VAL A 79 1.80 2.03 11.96
N CYS A 80 2.04 2.19 13.27
CA CYS A 80 1.10 1.79 14.31
C CYS A 80 -0.25 2.53 14.17
N GLY A 81 -0.21 3.85 14.02
CA GLY A 81 -1.41 4.68 13.85
C GLY A 81 -2.19 4.39 12.57
N ALA A 82 -1.55 3.85 11.53
CA ALA A 82 -2.22 3.46 10.29
C ALA A 82 -3.28 2.35 10.47
N LEU A 83 -3.28 1.65 11.60
CA LEU A 83 -4.22 0.57 11.94
C LEU A 83 -5.50 1.05 12.62
N VAL A 84 -5.55 2.29 13.11
CA VAL A 84 -6.62 2.82 13.94
C VAL A 84 -7.04 4.22 13.50
N ARG A 85 -8.17 4.72 14.02
CA ARG A 85 -8.59 6.10 13.76
C ARG A 85 -7.72 7.08 14.53
N GLU A 86 -7.57 6.84 15.83
CA GLU A 86 -6.72 7.61 16.72
C GLU A 86 -5.71 6.67 17.37
N LEU A 87 -4.47 7.14 17.56
CA LEU A 87 -3.40 6.30 18.10
C LEU A 87 -3.70 5.74 19.50
N LYS A 88 -4.54 6.44 20.28
CA LYS A 88 -5.00 6.01 21.61
C LYS A 88 -5.86 4.73 21.56
N ASP A 89 -6.46 4.43 20.41
CA ASP A 89 -7.31 3.25 20.20
C ASP A 89 -6.48 2.02 19.82
N LEU A 90 -5.17 2.18 19.63
CA LEU A 90 -4.28 1.07 19.30
C LEU A 90 -4.22 0.09 20.48
N PRO A 91 -4.53 -1.21 20.26
CA PRO A 91 -4.36 -2.19 21.31
C PRO A 91 -2.91 -2.19 21.81
N ALA A 92 -2.73 -2.15 23.13
CA ALA A 92 -1.43 -2.07 23.78
C ALA A 92 -0.35 -3.04 23.22
N PRO A 93 -0.65 -4.33 22.93
CA PRO A 93 0.38 -5.25 22.43
C PRO A 93 0.77 -4.99 20.97
N THR A 94 -0.04 -4.29 20.17
CA THR A 94 0.16 -4.17 18.71
C THR A 94 1.47 -3.45 18.38
N ALA A 95 1.82 -2.39 19.13
CA ALA A 95 3.07 -1.67 18.91
C ALA A 95 4.29 -2.56 19.20
N ALA A 96 4.26 -3.36 20.28
CA ALA A 96 5.32 -4.30 20.61
C ALA A 96 5.45 -5.41 19.54
N THR A 97 4.33 -5.93 19.05
CA THR A 97 4.32 -6.93 17.97
C THR A 97 4.92 -6.37 16.68
N LEU A 98 4.55 -5.15 16.27
CA LEU A 98 5.13 -4.49 15.08
C LEU A 98 6.62 -4.19 15.26
N TRP A 99 7.03 -3.80 16.49
CA TRP A 99 8.42 -3.55 16.81
C TRP A 99 9.25 -4.82 16.62
N LYS A 100 8.83 -5.93 17.25
CA LYS A 100 9.46 -7.24 17.10
C LYS A 100 9.52 -7.68 15.64
N THR A 101 8.40 -7.52 14.92
CA THR A 101 8.30 -7.79 13.48
C THR A 101 9.35 -7.02 12.69
N ALA A 102 9.53 -5.72 12.96
CA ALA A 102 10.51 -4.88 12.28
C ALA A 102 11.94 -5.34 12.55
N ILE A 103 12.34 -5.50 13.81
CA ILE A 103 13.75 -5.72 14.18
C ILE A 103 14.23 -7.18 14.02
N GLN A 104 13.31 -8.14 13.93
CA GLN A 104 13.62 -9.55 13.63
C GLN A 104 13.23 -9.98 12.22
N ARG A 105 12.72 -9.04 11.39
CA ARG A 105 12.24 -9.33 10.03
C ARG A 105 11.21 -10.46 9.96
N LEU A 106 10.35 -10.57 10.98
CA LEU A 106 9.31 -11.61 11.03
C LEU A 106 8.19 -11.33 10.01
N PRO A 107 7.40 -12.35 9.62
CA PRO A 107 6.17 -12.16 8.89
C PRO A 107 5.23 -11.19 9.61
N ILE A 108 4.51 -10.36 8.85
CA ILE A 108 3.49 -9.46 9.42
C ILE A 108 2.26 -10.30 9.77
N PRO A 109 1.78 -10.29 11.03
CA PRO A 109 0.63 -11.09 11.44
C PRO A 109 -0.64 -10.80 10.64
N GLN A 110 -1.38 -11.85 10.30
CA GLN A 110 -2.63 -11.75 9.55
C GLN A 110 -3.68 -10.81 10.20
N PRO A 111 -3.86 -10.77 11.53
CA PRO A 111 -4.78 -9.82 12.16
C PRO A 111 -4.41 -8.34 11.92
N ILE A 112 -3.11 -8.02 11.86
CA ILE A 112 -2.63 -6.67 11.56
C ILE A 112 -2.98 -6.29 10.11
N MET A 113 -2.81 -7.23 9.19
CA MET A 113 -3.18 -7.05 7.79
C MET A 113 -4.70 -6.84 7.63
N ALA A 114 -5.52 -7.64 8.31
CA ALA A 114 -6.98 -7.47 8.32
C ALA A 114 -7.41 -6.12 8.87
N GLN A 115 -6.78 -5.66 9.96
CA GLN A 115 -7.03 -4.36 10.55
C GLN A 115 -6.63 -3.21 9.61
N ALA A 116 -5.48 -3.31 8.94
CA ALA A 116 -5.05 -2.33 7.93
C ALA A 116 -6.05 -2.24 6.78
N LEU A 117 -6.53 -3.37 6.25
CA LEU A 117 -7.52 -3.39 5.17
C LEU A 117 -8.90 -2.87 5.59
N ALA A 118 -9.32 -3.16 6.83
CA ALA A 118 -10.54 -2.59 7.38
C ALA A 118 -10.44 -1.07 7.44
N ARG A 119 -9.33 -0.52 7.97
CA ARG A 119 -9.12 0.93 8.04
C ARG A 119 -9.01 1.57 6.67
N PHE A 120 -8.35 0.92 5.70
CA PHE A 120 -8.30 1.39 4.32
C PHE A 120 -9.70 1.53 3.70
N ARG A 121 -10.58 0.54 3.90
CA ARG A 121 -11.96 0.58 3.43
C ARG A 121 -12.74 1.74 4.04
N THR A 122 -12.59 1.99 5.34
CA THR A 122 -13.25 3.11 6.01
C THR A 122 -12.80 4.46 5.46
N ASP A 123 -11.49 4.66 5.29
CA ASP A 123 -10.92 5.93 4.79
C ASP A 123 -11.36 6.26 3.34
N LEU A 124 -11.76 5.27 2.55
CA LEU A 124 -12.25 5.50 1.19
C LEU A 124 -13.65 6.11 1.12
N VAL A 125 -14.42 5.98 2.20
CA VAL A 125 -15.81 6.46 2.29
C VAL A 125 -15.89 7.75 3.12
N ASP A 126 -14.95 7.93 4.04
CA ASP A 126 -14.85 9.11 4.90
C ASP A 126 -14.25 10.31 4.15
N LYS A 127 -15.06 11.34 3.91
CA LYS A 127 -14.64 12.58 3.20
C LYS A 127 -13.72 13.46 4.04
N ASP A 128 -13.71 13.28 5.36
CA ASP A 128 -12.94 14.10 6.30
C ASP A 128 -11.53 13.54 6.54
N GLN A 129 -11.19 12.38 5.95
CA GLN A 129 -9.88 11.75 6.09
C GLN A 129 -8.87 12.20 5.02
N PRO A 130 -7.58 12.34 5.38
CA PRO A 130 -6.55 12.72 4.42
C PRO A 130 -6.44 11.67 3.31
N PRO A 131 -6.10 12.09 2.08
CA PRO A 131 -6.10 11.21 0.92
C PRO A 131 -5.04 10.12 1.08
N PHE A 132 -5.44 8.88 1.36
CA PHE A 132 -4.58 7.70 1.49
C PHE A 132 -3.37 7.80 2.46
N ASN A 133 -3.35 6.94 3.47
CA ASN A 133 -2.21 6.80 4.37
C ASN A 133 -1.10 5.95 3.74
N HIS A 134 0.07 6.55 3.47
CA HIS A 134 1.24 5.86 2.90
C HIS A 134 1.77 4.75 3.80
N ALA A 135 1.84 4.98 5.11
CA ALA A 135 2.32 3.97 6.06
C ALA A 135 1.44 2.71 6.03
N ARG A 136 0.13 2.88 5.84
CA ARG A 136 -0.81 1.75 5.70
C ARG A 136 -0.59 0.97 4.41
N MET A 137 -0.47 1.66 3.28
CA MET A 137 -0.25 0.99 2.00
C MET A 137 1.12 0.31 1.95
N GLY A 138 2.13 0.96 2.52
CA GLY A 138 3.44 0.36 2.76
C GLY A 138 3.36 -0.90 3.62
N LEU A 139 2.58 -0.88 4.72
CA LEU A 139 2.40 -2.04 5.60
C LEU A 139 1.70 -3.21 4.90
N ILE A 140 0.67 -2.93 4.11
CA ILE A 140 -0.03 -3.92 3.28
C ILE A 140 0.94 -4.51 2.24
N LYS A 141 1.78 -3.69 1.62
CA LYS A 141 2.81 -4.16 0.67
C LYS A 141 3.85 -5.04 1.37
N ALA A 142 4.36 -4.59 2.51
CA ALA A 142 5.34 -5.30 3.32
C ALA A 142 4.84 -6.68 3.77
N TYR A 143 3.53 -6.83 4.00
CA TYR A 143 2.91 -8.12 4.32
C TYR A 143 3.20 -9.15 3.23
N PHE A 144 3.00 -8.81 1.96
CA PHE A 144 3.26 -9.72 0.84
C PHE A 144 4.76 -9.98 0.61
N ILE A 145 5.61 -8.97 0.82
CA ILE A 145 7.07 -9.15 0.73
C ILE A 145 7.55 -10.16 1.79
N ARG A 146 7.00 -10.06 3.02
CA ARG A 146 7.40 -10.91 4.15
C ARG A 146 6.65 -12.23 4.26
N LEU A 147 5.58 -12.41 3.49
CA LEU A 147 4.89 -13.70 3.37
C LEU A 147 5.76 -14.71 2.60
N ASN A 148 6.55 -14.23 1.63
CA ASN A 148 7.39 -15.05 0.75
C ASN A 148 8.89 -14.87 1.07
N GLN A 149 9.30 -15.04 2.32
CA GLN A 149 10.72 -14.86 2.71
C GLN A 149 11.61 -15.86 1.95
N GLY A 150 12.45 -15.36 1.04
CA GLY A 150 13.34 -16.17 0.20
C GLY A 150 12.79 -16.53 -1.19
N GLY A 151 11.57 -16.10 -1.53
CA GLY A 151 10.98 -16.23 -2.86
C GLY A 151 11.03 -14.92 -3.66
N ASN A 152 10.86 -15.00 -4.98
CA ASN A 152 10.76 -13.83 -5.84
C ASN A 152 9.38 -13.17 -5.63
N THR A 153 9.33 -12.02 -4.95
CA THR A 153 8.09 -11.25 -4.83
C THR A 153 7.91 -10.33 -6.04
N THR A 154 6.75 -10.39 -6.69
CA THR A 154 6.39 -9.50 -7.80
C THR A 154 5.89 -8.12 -7.32
N MET A 155 5.81 -7.94 -5.99
CA MET A 155 5.26 -6.74 -5.38
C MET A 155 6.31 -5.63 -5.33
N THR A 156 6.09 -4.56 -6.09
CA THR A 156 6.97 -3.39 -6.13
C THR A 156 6.33 -2.19 -5.44
N ALA A 157 7.09 -1.12 -5.24
CA ALA A 157 6.56 0.13 -4.68
C ALA A 157 5.58 0.85 -5.64
N TYR A 158 5.67 0.57 -6.94
CA TYR A 158 4.95 1.26 -8.01
C TYR A 158 3.94 0.34 -8.70
N LEU A 159 3.17 0.89 -9.64
CA LEU A 159 2.26 0.11 -10.47
C LEU A 159 3.05 -0.99 -11.20
N ASN A 160 2.55 -2.22 -11.12
CA ASN A 160 3.04 -3.35 -11.91
C ASN A 160 1.94 -3.78 -12.91
N PRO A 161 1.99 -3.32 -14.17
CA PRO A 161 1.00 -3.69 -15.19
C PRO A 161 0.95 -5.20 -15.49
N ASP A 162 2.04 -5.90 -15.22
CA ASP A 162 2.23 -7.34 -15.48
C ASP A 162 2.12 -8.18 -14.20
N HIS A 163 1.54 -7.65 -13.11
CA HIS A 163 1.37 -8.42 -11.88
C HIS A 163 0.59 -9.72 -12.15
N PRO A 164 1.00 -10.89 -11.64
CA PRO A 164 0.37 -12.16 -12.01
C PRO A 164 -1.01 -12.41 -11.39
N SER A 165 -1.54 -11.46 -10.60
CA SER A 165 -2.75 -11.68 -9.80
C SER A 165 -3.96 -10.97 -10.42
N PRO A 166 -5.03 -11.71 -10.77
CA PRO A 166 -6.30 -11.10 -11.18
C PRO A 166 -6.90 -10.18 -10.12
N ALA A 167 -6.66 -10.44 -8.82
CA ALA A 167 -7.14 -9.58 -7.74
C ALA A 167 -6.50 -8.18 -7.78
N TYR A 168 -5.20 -8.12 -8.09
CA TYR A 168 -4.49 -6.85 -8.29
C TYR A 168 -5.07 -6.07 -9.47
N HIS A 169 -5.33 -6.75 -10.60
CA HIS A 169 -5.93 -6.15 -11.79
C HIS A 169 -7.38 -5.69 -11.57
N CYS A 170 -8.17 -6.41 -10.77
CA CYS A 170 -9.49 -5.95 -10.34
C CYS A 170 -9.42 -4.59 -9.60
N GLY A 171 -8.40 -4.42 -8.75
CA GLY A 171 -8.11 -3.16 -8.09
C GLY A 171 -7.73 -2.04 -9.07
N ARG A 172 -6.81 -2.34 -10.00
CA ARG A 172 -6.41 -1.39 -11.07
C ARG A 172 -7.64 -0.95 -11.88
N LEU A 173 -8.48 -1.89 -12.28
CA LEU A 173 -9.68 -1.60 -13.06
C LEU A 173 -10.62 -0.67 -12.30
N LEU A 174 -10.86 -0.90 -11.01
CA LEU A 174 -11.68 -0.01 -10.20
C LEU A 174 -11.12 1.43 -10.16
N ALA A 175 -9.80 1.60 -10.06
CA ALA A 175 -9.16 2.91 -10.07
C ALA A 175 -9.35 3.63 -11.42
N ILE A 176 -9.21 2.91 -12.53
CA ILE A 176 -9.44 3.45 -13.89
C ILE A 176 -10.90 3.87 -14.06
N LEU A 177 -11.84 3.01 -13.68
CA LEU A 177 -13.29 3.30 -13.79
C LEU A 177 -13.70 4.49 -12.92
N ALA A 178 -13.14 4.62 -11.72
CA ALA A 178 -13.37 5.77 -10.85
C ALA A 178 -12.80 7.08 -11.44
N ASN A 179 -11.64 7.02 -12.10
CA ASN A 179 -11.04 8.19 -12.73
C ASN A 179 -11.80 8.58 -14.02
N LEU A 180 -12.26 7.60 -14.80
CA LEU A 180 -13.14 7.77 -15.96
C LEU A 180 -14.43 8.48 -15.56
N GLN A 181 -15.13 8.00 -14.52
CA GLN A 181 -16.34 8.65 -14.04
C GLN A 181 -16.08 10.14 -13.69
N ARG A 182 -14.97 10.41 -13.00
CA ARG A 182 -14.62 11.79 -12.62
C ARG A 182 -14.30 12.67 -13.82
N ALA A 183 -13.63 12.11 -14.83
CA ALA A 183 -13.36 12.83 -16.07
C ALA A 183 -14.66 13.16 -16.83
N ALA A 184 -15.62 12.24 -16.83
CA ALA A 184 -16.87 12.39 -17.56
C ALA A 184 -17.93 13.26 -16.86
N LEU A 185 -17.96 13.26 -15.53
CA LEU A 185 -19.06 13.85 -14.74
C LEU A 185 -18.60 14.86 -13.68
N GLY A 186 -17.30 15.04 -13.46
CA GLY A 186 -16.79 15.84 -12.35
C GLY A 186 -17.02 15.17 -10.99
N ASP A 187 -17.31 15.97 -9.96
CA ASP A 187 -17.70 15.45 -8.64
C ASP A 187 -19.19 15.09 -8.62
N VAL A 188 -19.48 13.81 -8.38
CA VAL A 188 -20.84 13.25 -8.35
C VAL A 188 -21.33 12.98 -6.92
N GLY A 189 -20.63 13.49 -5.91
CA GLY A 189 -20.96 13.35 -4.49
C GLY A 189 -20.63 11.96 -3.93
N ALA A 190 -21.25 10.91 -4.50
CA ALA A 190 -20.97 9.52 -4.22
C ALA A 190 -20.63 8.72 -5.49
N GLY A 191 -19.34 8.70 -5.81
CA GLY A 191 -18.79 8.04 -6.99
C GLY A 191 -18.67 6.51 -6.86
N VAL A 192 -18.13 5.89 -7.91
CA VAL A 192 -17.95 4.42 -8.01
C VAL A 192 -17.26 3.84 -6.78
N VAL A 193 -16.23 4.49 -6.27
CA VAL A 193 -15.45 4.00 -5.12
C VAL A 193 -16.31 3.90 -3.86
N GLN A 194 -17.04 4.96 -3.51
CA GLN A 194 -17.87 4.98 -2.30
C GLN A 194 -18.97 3.93 -2.33
N ARG A 195 -19.54 3.66 -3.50
CA ARG A 195 -20.65 2.71 -3.66
C ARG A 195 -20.19 1.26 -3.78
N TYR A 196 -19.06 1.02 -4.43
CA TYR A 196 -18.70 -0.33 -4.89
C TYR A 196 -17.41 -0.87 -4.30
N TYR A 197 -16.52 -0.07 -3.69
CA TYR A 197 -15.22 -0.57 -3.23
C TYR A 197 -15.36 -1.76 -2.27
N ALA A 198 -16.22 -1.64 -1.25
CA ALA A 198 -16.37 -2.67 -0.23
C ALA A 198 -16.80 -4.02 -0.82
N ALA A 199 -17.70 -3.98 -1.80
CA ALA A 199 -18.22 -5.19 -2.44
C ALA A 199 -17.28 -5.69 -3.55
N ALA A 200 -16.72 -4.80 -4.38
CA ALA A 200 -15.77 -5.18 -5.44
C ALA A 200 -14.47 -5.78 -4.89
N SER A 201 -14.02 -5.32 -3.72
CA SER A 201 -12.84 -5.89 -3.05
C SER A 201 -13.10 -7.28 -2.46
N GLN A 202 -14.36 -7.68 -2.26
CA GLN A 202 -14.71 -9.01 -1.70
C GLN A 202 -15.23 -9.97 -2.77
N THR A 203 -16.03 -9.48 -3.74
CA THR A 203 -16.71 -10.28 -4.77
C THR A 203 -16.60 -9.65 -6.17
N PRO A 204 -15.39 -9.47 -6.70
CA PRO A 204 -15.18 -8.74 -7.96
C PRO A 204 -15.94 -9.35 -9.13
N GLY A 205 -16.02 -10.68 -9.21
CA GLY A 205 -16.75 -11.39 -10.27
C GLY A 205 -18.25 -11.07 -10.36
N LEU A 206 -18.87 -10.57 -9.28
CA LEU A 206 -20.28 -10.16 -9.30
C LEU A 206 -20.50 -8.70 -9.73
N ILE A 207 -19.47 -7.86 -9.66
CA ILE A 207 -19.62 -6.40 -9.73
C ILE A 207 -18.89 -5.80 -10.92
N ILE A 208 -17.74 -6.34 -11.31
CA ILE A 208 -16.89 -5.76 -12.35
C ILE A 208 -17.65 -5.65 -13.68
N GLY A 209 -18.38 -6.68 -14.10
CA GLY A 209 -19.16 -6.63 -15.34
C GLY A 209 -20.16 -5.47 -15.37
N ARG A 210 -20.85 -5.22 -14.25
CA ARG A 210 -21.77 -4.09 -14.11
C ARG A 210 -21.04 -2.75 -14.16
N LEU A 211 -19.89 -2.63 -13.50
CA LEU A 211 -19.09 -1.40 -13.51
C LEU A 211 -18.56 -1.06 -14.91
N VAL A 212 -18.08 -2.06 -15.65
CA VAL A 212 -17.60 -1.90 -17.03
C VAL A 212 -18.75 -1.53 -17.97
N SER A 213 -19.93 -2.14 -17.81
CA SER A 213 -21.12 -1.76 -18.59
C SER A 213 -21.49 -0.29 -18.37
N ASN A 214 -21.50 0.17 -17.10
CA ASN A 214 -21.75 1.57 -16.76
C ASN A 214 -20.68 2.51 -17.32
N ALA A 215 -19.44 2.04 -17.47
CA ALA A 215 -18.33 2.83 -18.00
C ALA A 215 -18.58 3.32 -19.43
N ARG A 216 -19.34 2.58 -20.23
CA ARG A 216 -19.72 2.98 -21.60
C ARG A 216 -20.46 4.32 -21.63
N ASN A 217 -21.34 4.56 -20.66
CA ASN A 217 -22.06 5.82 -20.53
C ASN A 217 -21.13 6.98 -20.13
N HIS A 218 -20.02 6.70 -19.46
CA HIS A 218 -19.01 7.71 -19.12
C HIS A 218 -18.09 7.97 -20.31
N LEU A 219 -17.69 6.94 -21.05
CA LEU A 219 -16.91 7.07 -22.28
C LEU A 219 -17.63 7.93 -23.32
N GLY A 220 -18.94 7.70 -23.54
CA GLY A 220 -19.74 8.49 -24.48
C GLY A 220 -19.92 9.97 -24.10
N LYS A 221 -19.49 10.39 -22.91
CA LYS A 221 -19.48 11.79 -22.47
C LYS A 221 -18.11 12.46 -22.59
N LEU A 222 -17.08 11.71 -23.00
CA LEU A 222 -15.75 12.22 -23.25
C LEU A 222 -15.53 12.42 -24.74
N GLU A 223 -14.67 13.37 -25.08
CA GLU A 223 -14.35 13.68 -26.48
C GLU A 223 -13.08 12.99 -26.96
N GLY A 224 -13.11 12.55 -28.23
CA GLY A 224 -11.95 12.16 -29.02
C GLY A 224 -10.94 11.24 -28.31
N GLY A 225 -9.68 11.69 -28.25
CA GLY A 225 -8.55 10.90 -27.78
C GLY A 225 -8.61 10.49 -26.30
N LEU A 226 -9.34 11.23 -25.45
CA LEU A 226 -9.43 10.88 -24.03
C LEU A 226 -10.34 9.66 -23.81
N ALA A 227 -11.44 9.56 -24.55
CA ALA A 227 -12.30 8.38 -24.53
C ALA A 227 -11.53 7.14 -24.97
N TYR A 228 -10.81 7.25 -26.09
CA TYR A 228 -9.97 6.17 -26.63
C TYR A 228 -8.87 5.75 -25.66
N TRP A 229 -8.22 6.70 -24.98
CA TRP A 229 -7.22 6.40 -23.96
C TRP A 229 -7.80 5.58 -22.80
N TYR A 230 -8.96 5.95 -22.26
CA TYR A 230 -9.61 5.16 -21.21
C TYR A 230 -10.04 3.78 -21.69
N GLU A 231 -10.55 3.67 -22.91
CA GLU A 231 -10.92 2.39 -23.52
C GLU A 231 -9.72 1.44 -23.60
N ASN A 232 -8.56 1.93 -24.07
CA ASN A 232 -7.32 1.17 -24.09
C ASN A 232 -6.84 0.76 -22.69
N GLN A 233 -6.93 1.66 -21.71
CA GLN A 233 -6.56 1.33 -20.32
C GLN A 233 -7.47 0.24 -19.73
N ILE A 234 -8.77 0.28 -20.01
CA ILE A 234 -9.72 -0.76 -19.58
C ILE A 234 -9.39 -2.08 -20.28
N ALA A 235 -9.16 -2.04 -21.60
CA ALA A 235 -8.83 -3.22 -22.39
C ALA A 235 -7.53 -3.90 -21.92
N ASP A 236 -6.47 -3.14 -21.66
CA ASP A 236 -5.20 -3.67 -21.10
C ASP A 236 -5.45 -4.44 -19.80
N VAL A 237 -6.10 -3.81 -18.83
CA VAL A 237 -6.34 -4.43 -17.52
C VAL A 237 -7.26 -5.64 -17.62
N MET A 238 -8.31 -5.57 -18.45
CA MET A 238 -9.21 -6.70 -18.68
C MET A 238 -8.49 -7.88 -19.35
N GLY A 239 -7.56 -7.61 -20.28
CA GLY A 239 -6.71 -8.63 -20.89
C GLY A 239 -5.84 -9.38 -19.89
N ARG A 240 -5.54 -8.79 -18.73
CA ARG A 240 -4.79 -9.45 -17.64
C ARG A 240 -5.64 -10.28 -16.68
N LEU A 241 -6.96 -10.29 -16.83
CA LEU A 241 -7.85 -11.09 -15.97
C LEU A 241 -7.95 -12.56 -16.42
N GLY A 242 -7.43 -12.92 -17.60
CA GLY A 242 -7.58 -14.27 -18.16
C GLY A 242 -9.05 -14.57 -18.46
N ASP A 243 -9.53 -15.74 -18.03
CA ASP A 243 -10.90 -16.21 -18.29
C ASP A 243 -11.98 -15.47 -17.48
N GLY A 244 -11.60 -14.64 -16.50
CA GLY A 244 -12.55 -13.80 -15.78
C GLY A 244 -12.05 -13.27 -14.44
N ALA A 245 -12.81 -12.33 -13.88
CA ALA A 245 -12.55 -11.82 -12.54
C ALA A 245 -12.84 -12.90 -11.46
N PRO A 246 -12.03 -12.98 -10.39
CA PRO A 246 -12.28 -13.92 -9.30
C PRO A 246 -13.68 -13.72 -8.68
N ARG A 247 -14.39 -14.82 -8.39
CA ARG A 247 -15.74 -14.74 -7.82
C ARG A 247 -15.73 -14.11 -6.42
N ILE A 248 -14.79 -14.53 -5.57
CA ILE A 248 -14.62 -14.08 -4.18
C ILE A 248 -13.11 -13.90 -3.93
N LEU A 249 -12.75 -12.91 -3.12
CA LEU A 249 -11.39 -12.67 -2.65
C LEU A 249 -11.26 -12.97 -1.16
N ASP A 250 -10.26 -13.78 -0.82
CA ASP A 250 -9.79 -13.96 0.56
C ASP A 250 -9.02 -12.72 1.04
N LEU A 251 -8.43 -12.78 2.23
CA LEU A 251 -7.71 -11.63 2.79
C LEU A 251 -6.52 -11.21 1.92
N ASN A 252 -5.80 -12.17 1.34
CA ASN A 252 -4.65 -11.91 0.47
C ASN A 252 -5.11 -11.28 -0.85
N GLY A 253 -6.18 -11.80 -1.46
CA GLY A 253 -6.81 -11.21 -2.63
C GLY A 253 -7.28 -9.77 -2.36
N GLN A 254 -7.90 -9.51 -1.21
CA GLN A 254 -8.32 -8.17 -0.78
C GLN A 254 -7.12 -7.21 -0.63
N GLY A 255 -5.99 -7.71 -0.14
CA GLY A 255 -4.74 -6.96 -0.05
C GLY A 255 -4.16 -6.59 -1.42
N LEU A 256 -4.12 -7.55 -2.34
CA LEU A 256 -3.65 -7.33 -3.71
C LEU A 256 -4.58 -6.36 -4.46
N PHE A 257 -5.89 -6.49 -4.28
CA PHE A 257 -6.88 -5.54 -4.80
C PHE A 257 -6.61 -4.12 -4.30
N ALA A 258 -6.39 -3.94 -2.99
CA ALA A 258 -6.12 -2.62 -2.41
C ALA A 258 -4.83 -2.00 -2.97
N LEU A 259 -3.76 -2.80 -3.13
CA LEU A 259 -2.49 -2.36 -3.70
C LEU A 259 -2.63 -1.96 -5.17
N GLY A 260 -3.28 -2.80 -5.99
CA GLY A 260 -3.52 -2.51 -7.40
C GLY A 260 -4.36 -1.26 -7.60
N TYR A 261 -5.40 -1.08 -6.79
CA TYR A 261 -6.20 0.16 -6.78
C TYR A 261 -5.37 1.38 -6.43
N TYR A 262 -4.60 1.32 -5.34
CA TYR A 262 -3.80 2.44 -4.86
C TYR A 262 -2.70 2.85 -5.86
N GLN A 263 -1.93 1.88 -6.35
CA GLN A 263 -0.81 2.13 -7.26
C GLN A 263 -1.28 2.61 -8.64
N GLN A 264 -2.38 2.06 -9.15
CA GLN A 264 -3.00 2.56 -10.39
C GLN A 264 -3.50 3.99 -10.22
N LEU A 265 -4.12 4.33 -9.08
CA LEU A 265 -4.59 5.68 -8.82
C LEU A 265 -3.44 6.69 -8.71
N ALA A 266 -2.31 6.30 -8.12
CA ALA A 266 -1.10 7.11 -8.08
C ALA A 266 -0.55 7.36 -9.49
N ALA A 267 -0.42 6.32 -10.32
CA ALA A 267 0.02 6.44 -11.71
C ALA A 267 -0.90 7.34 -12.55
N LEU A 268 -2.22 7.25 -12.37
CA LEU A 268 -3.20 8.12 -13.04
C LEU A 268 -3.07 9.59 -12.63
N ARG A 269 -2.58 9.89 -11.42
CA ARG A 269 -2.39 11.26 -10.92
C ARG A 269 -1.10 11.88 -11.42
N GLU A 270 -0.06 11.07 -11.62
CA GLU A 270 1.20 11.51 -12.24
C GLU A 270 0.95 12.08 -13.64
N GLY A 271 0.23 11.33 -14.49
CA GLY A 271 -0.03 11.72 -15.88
C GLY A 271 -0.92 12.96 -16.06
N LYS A 272 -1.73 13.35 -15.06
CA LYS A 272 -2.63 14.51 -15.17
C LYS A 272 -1.89 15.86 -15.22
N LYS A 273 -0.76 16.00 -14.51
CA LYS A 273 -0.04 17.29 -14.45
C LYS A 273 0.90 17.54 -15.63
N THR A 274 1.40 16.51 -16.28
CA THR A 274 2.23 16.68 -17.49
C THR A 274 1.43 17.34 -18.62
N ASN A 275 0.13 17.02 -18.73
CA ASN A 275 -0.76 17.63 -19.72
C ASN A 275 -1.21 19.07 -19.35
N GLU A 276 -1.34 19.41 -18.05
CA GLU A 276 -1.64 20.78 -17.62
C GLU A 276 -0.44 21.74 -17.81
N THR A 277 0.79 21.23 -17.67
CA THR A 277 2.01 22.04 -17.83
C THR A 277 2.24 22.42 -19.30
N THR A 278 1.87 21.54 -20.24
CA THR A 278 2.03 21.77 -21.68
C THR A 278 0.98 22.74 -22.25
N GLN A 279 -0.16 22.93 -21.58
CA GLN A 279 -1.20 23.90 -21.98
C GLN A 279 -0.99 25.29 -21.38
N GLY A 280 -0.02 25.48 -20.48
CA GLY A 280 0.29 26.76 -19.84
C GLY A 280 1.31 27.63 -20.58
N GLU A 281 2.02 27.09 -21.57
CA GLU A 281 3.08 27.79 -22.34
C GLU A 281 2.61 28.27 -23.72
N THR A 282 1.30 28.23 -24.01
CA THR A 282 0.72 28.75 -25.25
C THR A 282 -0.34 29.83 -24.99
N LYS A 283 0.05 30.86 -24.22
CA LYS A 283 -0.64 32.16 -24.20
C LYS A 283 0.36 33.30 -24.25
#